data_AF-A0A8J8CLX9-F1
#
_entry.id   AF-A0A8J8CLX9-F1
#
_cell.length_a   1.000
_cell.length_b   1.000
_cell.length_c   1.000
_cell.angle_alpha   90.00
_cell.angle_beta   90.00
_cell.angle_gamma   90.00
#
_symmetry.space_group_name_H-M   'P 1'
#
loop_
_entity.id
_entity.type
_entity.pdbx_description
1 polymer ?
#
loop_
_entity_poly.entity_id
_entity_poly.type
_entity_poly.pdbx_seq_one_letter_code
_entity_poly.pdbx_strand_id
1 'polypeptide(L)'
;MPLSPLAKYSVRKLVRQNLNDLSKIFGTDASYQILNVDLDKIINHIYLDDAEISIKVNELEALTKIYADLEKNGSDEADFSEIKRRIFNILGFREHRCFPSQLPIIVQETMTSMFYFYYENEVRKGIRYQGELYGAVYKFDVTNRLETYQIAWAFSEQNIPLVVTVSGQGHTLWINLRSLAYSVLLHQDMMLLKLVLPLHSALRKCKYAIFRQGRGRIKG
;
A
#
# COMPACT_ATOMS: atom_id res chain seq x y z
N MET A 1 21.95 -16.79 -11.56
CA MET A 1 22.55 -17.61 -10.48
C MET A 1 21.43 -18.32 -9.73
N PRO A 2 21.54 -19.62 -9.43
CA PRO A 2 20.50 -20.33 -8.68
C PRO A 2 20.55 -19.98 -7.19
N LEU A 3 19.40 -20.04 -6.51
CA LEU A 3 19.34 -19.92 -5.05
C LEU A 3 20.04 -21.09 -4.36
N SER A 4 20.66 -20.81 -3.22
CA SER A 4 21.23 -21.79 -2.32
C SER A 4 20.15 -22.74 -1.80
N PRO A 5 20.47 -24.02 -1.55
CA PRO A 5 19.51 -24.98 -1.03
C PRO A 5 18.86 -24.53 0.29
N LEU A 6 19.63 -23.83 1.13
CA LEU A 6 19.18 -23.32 2.42
C LEU A 6 18.18 -22.18 2.24
N ALA A 7 18.46 -21.21 1.37
CA ALA A 7 17.50 -20.16 1.04
C ALA A 7 16.21 -20.73 0.44
N LYS A 8 16.33 -21.71 -0.49
CA LYS A 8 15.16 -22.40 -1.06
C LYS A 8 14.29 -23.06 0.01
N TYR A 9 14.92 -23.74 0.98
CA TYR A 9 14.22 -24.37 2.09
C TYR A 9 13.51 -23.32 2.97
N SER A 10 14.23 -22.27 3.39
CA SER A 10 13.68 -21.21 4.24
C SER A 10 12.50 -20.50 3.58
N VAL A 11 12.61 -20.15 2.30
CA VAL A 11 11.51 -19.54 1.53
C VAL A 11 10.30 -20.47 1.47
N ARG A 12 10.49 -21.77 1.17
CA ARG A 12 9.37 -22.73 1.15
C ARG A 12 8.71 -22.89 2.51
N LYS A 13 9.51 -22.95 3.58
CA LYS A 13 9.01 -22.96 4.96
C LYS A 13 8.18 -21.71 5.25
N LEU A 14 8.69 -20.53 4.86
CA LEU A 14 8.01 -19.25 5.02
C LEU A 14 6.67 -19.22 4.28
N VAL A 15 6.65 -19.60 3.01
CA VAL A 15 5.43 -19.63 2.19
C VAL A 15 4.41 -20.57 2.83
N ARG A 16 4.83 -21.78 3.25
CA ARG A 16 3.94 -22.76 3.91
C ARG A 16 3.31 -22.22 5.19
N GLN A 17 4.10 -21.57 6.04
CA GLN A 17 3.62 -20.99 7.30
C GLN A 17 2.57 -19.89 7.08
N ASN A 18 2.63 -19.17 5.94
CA ASN A 18 1.75 -18.05 5.64
C ASN A 18 0.70 -18.38 4.58
N LEU A 19 0.51 -19.65 4.17
CA LEU A 19 -0.44 -20.03 3.12
C LEU A 19 -1.87 -19.56 3.39
N ASN A 20 -2.32 -19.67 4.64
CA ASN A 20 -3.67 -19.26 5.03
C ASN A 20 -3.90 -17.75 4.87
N ASP A 21 -2.87 -16.93 5.08
CA ASP A 21 -2.98 -15.49 4.91
C ASP A 21 -2.71 -15.06 3.47
N LEU A 22 -1.80 -15.75 2.77
CA LEU A 22 -1.56 -15.54 1.34
C LEU A 22 -2.80 -15.86 0.51
N SER A 23 -3.54 -16.94 0.81
CA SER A 23 -4.78 -17.25 0.09
C SER A 23 -5.86 -16.17 0.22
N LYS A 24 -5.92 -15.46 1.36
CA LYS A 24 -6.81 -14.30 1.53
C LYS A 24 -6.39 -13.11 0.68
N ILE A 25 -5.08 -12.92 0.49
CA ILE A 25 -4.51 -11.74 -0.19
C ILE A 25 -4.42 -11.94 -1.71
N PHE A 26 -4.15 -13.17 -2.17
CA PHE A 26 -3.76 -13.47 -3.56
C PHE A 26 -4.77 -14.33 -4.33
N GLY A 27 -5.85 -14.77 -3.69
CA GLY A 27 -6.80 -15.72 -4.27
C GLY A 27 -6.29 -17.16 -4.20
N THR A 28 -7.23 -18.11 -4.13
CA THR A 28 -6.98 -19.52 -3.78
C THR A 28 -6.09 -20.24 -4.80
N ASP A 29 -6.22 -19.92 -6.09
CA ASP A 29 -5.66 -20.73 -7.18
C ASP A 29 -4.16 -20.55 -7.42
N ALA A 30 -3.61 -19.37 -7.10
CA ALA A 30 -2.18 -19.08 -7.30
C ALA A 30 -1.29 -19.68 -6.20
N SER A 31 -1.83 -19.88 -5.00
CA SER A 31 -1.06 -20.22 -3.80
C SER A 31 -0.50 -21.65 -3.81
N TYR A 32 -1.25 -22.62 -4.37
CA TYR A 32 -0.86 -24.03 -4.35
C TYR A 32 0.22 -24.39 -5.37
N GLN A 33 0.28 -23.68 -6.51
CA GLN A 33 1.26 -23.98 -7.55
C GLN A 33 2.69 -23.65 -7.07
N ILE A 34 2.85 -22.61 -6.25
CA ILE A 34 4.16 -22.12 -5.81
C ILE A 34 4.89 -23.12 -4.90
N LEU A 35 4.18 -23.97 -4.16
CA LEU A 35 4.80 -24.96 -3.26
C LEU A 35 5.55 -26.06 -4.00
N ASN A 36 5.12 -26.37 -5.23
CA ASN A 36 5.66 -27.46 -6.03
C ASN A 36 6.56 -26.98 -7.18
N VAL A 37 6.54 -25.69 -7.48
CA VAL A 37 7.37 -25.10 -8.54
C VAL A 37 8.77 -24.77 -8.01
N ASP A 38 9.76 -24.92 -8.88
CA ASP A 38 11.14 -24.52 -8.59
C ASP A 38 11.24 -22.99 -8.46
N LEU A 39 11.77 -22.50 -7.33
CA LEU A 39 11.85 -21.07 -7.02
C LEU A 39 12.70 -20.33 -8.06
N ASP A 40 13.73 -20.97 -8.62
CA ASP A 40 14.55 -20.36 -9.67
C ASP A 40 13.71 -20.09 -10.93
N LYS A 41 12.80 -21.01 -11.28
CA LYS A 41 11.89 -20.82 -12.42
C LYS A 41 10.89 -19.69 -12.17
N ILE A 42 10.41 -19.54 -10.93
CA ILE A 42 9.52 -18.43 -10.55
C ILE A 42 10.24 -17.10 -10.72
N ILE A 43 11.47 -16.98 -10.19
CA ILE A 43 12.25 -15.74 -10.30
C ILE A 43 12.54 -15.41 -11.77
N ASN A 44 12.97 -16.40 -12.56
CA ASN A 44 13.21 -16.23 -14.00
C ASN A 44 11.94 -15.91 -14.80
N HIS A 45 10.75 -16.24 -14.27
CA HIS A 45 9.49 -15.89 -14.90
C HIS A 45 9.03 -14.46 -14.55
N ILE A 46 9.31 -14.01 -13.32
CA ILE A 46 8.92 -12.68 -12.83
C ILE A 46 9.83 -11.60 -13.41
N TYR A 47 11.13 -11.88 -13.51
CA TYR A 47 12.16 -10.94 -13.94
C TYR A 47 12.71 -11.39 -15.30
N LEU A 48 12.78 -10.46 -16.25
CA LEU A 48 13.20 -10.75 -17.64
C LEU A 48 14.68 -10.47 -17.89
N ASP A 49 15.31 -9.65 -17.06
CA ASP A 49 16.71 -9.24 -17.18
C ASP A 49 17.61 -10.07 -16.27
N ASP A 50 18.67 -10.65 -16.81
CA ASP A 50 19.62 -11.50 -16.08
C ASP A 50 20.35 -10.74 -14.96
N ALA A 51 20.62 -9.44 -15.16
CA ALA A 51 21.22 -8.60 -14.14
C ALA A 51 20.23 -8.37 -12.98
N GLU A 52 18.98 -8.07 -13.28
CA GLU A 52 17.91 -7.94 -12.28
C GLU A 52 17.68 -9.26 -11.52
N ILE A 53 17.65 -10.40 -12.21
CA ILE A 53 17.57 -11.74 -11.60
C ILE A 53 18.71 -11.94 -10.60
N SER A 54 19.94 -11.63 -10.98
CA SER A 54 21.11 -11.78 -10.11
C SER A 54 20.99 -10.92 -8.84
N ILE A 55 20.57 -9.66 -8.98
CA ILE A 55 20.33 -8.75 -7.85
C ILE A 55 19.26 -9.32 -6.92
N LYS A 56 18.15 -9.80 -7.47
CA LYS A 56 17.02 -10.32 -6.68
C LYS A 56 17.35 -11.64 -5.97
N VAL A 57 18.13 -12.51 -6.60
CA VAL A 57 18.63 -13.74 -5.96
C VAL A 57 19.55 -13.40 -4.78
N ASN A 58 20.50 -12.47 -4.96
CA ASN A 58 21.39 -12.04 -3.89
C ASN A 58 20.64 -11.37 -2.73
N GLU A 59 19.65 -10.53 -3.05
CA GLU A 59 18.78 -9.90 -2.05
C GLU A 59 17.99 -10.96 -1.26
N LEU A 60 17.44 -11.97 -1.94
CA LEU A 60 16.70 -13.05 -1.31
C LEU A 60 17.59 -13.93 -0.41
N GLU A 61 18.83 -14.21 -0.82
CA GLU A 61 19.84 -14.89 0.01
C GLU A 61 20.14 -14.10 1.29
N ALA A 62 20.34 -12.78 1.18
CA ALA A 62 20.59 -11.95 2.34
C ALA A 62 19.39 -11.92 3.30
N LEU A 63 18.18 -11.70 2.77
CA LEU A 63 16.96 -11.65 3.57
C LEU A 63 16.66 -12.98 4.27
N THR A 64 16.90 -14.12 3.61
CA THR A 64 16.68 -15.44 4.21
C THR A 64 17.69 -15.77 5.30
N LYS A 65 18.93 -15.30 5.19
CA LYS A 65 19.94 -15.38 6.27
C LYS A 65 19.51 -14.56 7.48
N ILE A 66 19.15 -13.28 7.27
CA ILE A 66 18.68 -12.40 8.34
C ILE A 66 17.44 -13.02 9.00
N TYR A 67 16.48 -13.50 8.22
CA TYR A 67 15.28 -14.17 8.74
C TYR A 67 15.63 -15.37 9.65
N ALA A 68 16.58 -16.21 9.23
CA ALA A 68 17.01 -17.38 10.01
C ALA A 68 17.73 -16.98 11.31
N ASP A 69 18.50 -15.88 11.28
CA ASP A 69 19.18 -15.36 12.47
C ASP A 69 18.18 -14.75 13.46
N LEU A 70 17.18 -14.01 12.98
CA LEU A 70 16.11 -13.47 13.82
C LEU A 70 15.25 -14.59 14.43
N GLU A 71 14.98 -15.67 13.68
CA GLU A 71 14.23 -16.84 14.17
C GLU A 71 14.95 -17.51 15.36
N LYS A 72 16.29 -17.46 15.40
CA LYS A 72 17.09 -17.99 16.51
C LYS A 72 17.18 -17.04 17.70
N ASN A 73 17.28 -15.74 17.44
CA ASN A 73 17.59 -14.74 18.46
C ASN A 73 16.36 -14.13 19.13
N GLY A 74 15.14 -14.39 18.62
CA GLY A 74 13.90 -13.89 19.23
C GLY A 74 13.73 -12.38 19.10
N SER A 75 13.78 -11.87 17.87
CA SER A 75 13.65 -10.43 17.56
C SER A 75 12.21 -9.90 17.62
N ASP A 76 12.09 -8.57 17.64
CA ASP A 76 10.83 -7.83 17.52
C ASP A 76 10.00 -8.25 16.29
N GLU A 77 8.69 -8.38 16.49
CA GLU A 77 7.71 -8.81 15.48
C GLU A 77 7.66 -7.87 14.25
N ALA A 78 7.98 -6.60 14.44
CA ALA A 78 8.02 -5.59 13.38
C ALA A 78 9.09 -5.90 12.33
N ASP A 79 10.29 -6.28 12.76
CA ASP A 79 11.42 -6.61 11.86
C ASP A 79 11.13 -7.87 11.05
N PHE A 80 10.53 -8.88 11.70
CA PHE A 80 10.07 -10.08 11.02
C PHE A 80 9.07 -9.77 9.92
N SER A 81 8.11 -8.89 10.21
CA SER A 81 7.05 -8.52 9.28
C SER A 81 7.61 -7.82 8.04
N GLU A 82 8.56 -6.90 8.21
CA GLU A 82 9.21 -6.21 7.09
C GLU A 82 10.05 -7.16 6.22
N ILE A 83 10.82 -8.08 6.83
CA ILE A 83 11.62 -9.06 6.08
C ILE A 83 10.72 -10.02 5.31
N LYS A 84 9.67 -10.55 5.95
CA LYS A 84 8.66 -11.40 5.28
C LYS A 84 8.06 -10.67 4.08
N ARG A 85 7.64 -9.42 4.27
CA ARG A 85 7.08 -8.58 3.21
C ARG A 85 8.04 -8.42 2.04
N ARG A 86 9.33 -8.17 2.29
CA ARG A 86 10.34 -8.07 1.22
C ARG A 86 10.56 -9.38 0.48
N ILE A 87 10.69 -10.51 1.19
CA ILE A 87 10.81 -11.84 0.60
C ILE A 87 9.62 -12.12 -0.33
N PHE A 88 8.40 -11.90 0.16
CA PHE A 88 7.19 -12.11 -0.63
C PHE A 88 7.13 -11.19 -1.85
N ASN A 89 7.49 -9.91 -1.73
CA ASN A 89 7.55 -8.99 -2.86
C ASN A 89 8.51 -9.45 -3.97
N ILE A 90 9.67 -10.00 -3.62
CA ILE A 90 10.63 -10.55 -4.61
C ILE A 90 10.04 -11.76 -5.33
N LEU A 91 9.30 -12.59 -4.62
CA LEU A 91 8.63 -13.78 -5.18
C LEU A 91 7.37 -13.44 -5.99
N GLY A 92 7.10 -12.16 -6.26
CA GLY A 92 5.94 -11.75 -7.03
C GLY A 92 4.63 -11.80 -6.25
N PHE A 93 4.67 -12.16 -4.96
CA PHE A 93 3.60 -11.86 -4.02
C PHE A 93 3.62 -10.36 -3.75
N ARG A 94 3.24 -9.60 -4.77
CA ARG A 94 2.87 -8.21 -4.60
C ARG A 94 1.59 -8.26 -3.83
N GLU A 95 1.68 -8.06 -2.51
CA GLU A 95 0.54 -7.73 -1.67
C GLU A 95 -0.37 -6.92 -2.57
N HIS A 96 -1.49 -7.52 -2.96
CA HIS A 96 -2.38 -6.82 -3.82
C HIS A 96 -2.76 -5.66 -2.93
N ARG A 97 -2.11 -4.51 -3.15
CA ARG A 97 -2.82 -3.28 -3.31
C ARG A 97 -3.81 -3.61 -4.42
N CYS A 98 -4.84 -4.41 -4.08
CA CYS A 98 -6.20 -4.10 -4.43
C CYS A 98 -6.17 -2.60 -4.30
N PHE A 99 -6.09 -1.93 -5.46
CA PHE A 99 -6.47 -0.53 -5.52
C PHE A 99 -7.65 -0.48 -4.59
N PRO A 100 -7.58 0.24 -3.48
CA PRO A 100 -8.66 0.20 -2.52
C PRO A 100 -9.87 0.50 -3.37
N SER A 101 -10.73 -0.51 -3.51
CA SER A 101 -11.93 -0.41 -4.32
C SER A 101 -12.86 0.63 -3.71
N GLN A 102 -12.52 1.05 -2.48
CA GLN A 102 -13.03 2.18 -1.77
C GLN A 102 -12.58 3.47 -2.47
N LEU A 103 -13.43 3.88 -3.41
CA LEU A 103 -13.58 5.27 -3.79
C LEU A 103 -13.65 6.14 -2.52
N PRO A 104 -13.07 7.34 -2.54
CA PRO A 104 -13.13 8.24 -1.40
C PRO A 104 -14.59 8.47 -1.00
N ILE A 105 -14.88 8.39 0.28
CA ILE A 105 -16.23 8.57 0.82
C ILE A 105 -16.55 10.07 0.76
N ILE A 106 -17.55 10.43 -0.05
CA ILE A 106 -18.04 11.80 -0.19
C ILE A 106 -19.41 11.89 0.46
N VAL A 107 -19.56 12.80 1.41
CA VAL A 107 -20.80 12.98 2.18
C VAL A 107 -21.23 14.44 2.18
N GLN A 108 -22.53 14.69 2.31
CA GLN A 108 -23.04 16.03 2.56
C GLN A 108 -22.70 16.42 4.00
N GLU A 109 -22.32 17.68 4.23
CA GLU A 109 -21.97 18.18 5.57
C GLU A 109 -23.09 17.97 6.60
N THR A 110 -24.36 18.05 6.16
CA THR A 110 -25.56 17.83 6.98
C THR A 110 -25.68 16.41 7.54
N MET A 111 -24.97 15.43 6.97
CA MET A 111 -24.97 14.04 7.45
C MET A 111 -23.94 13.79 8.55
N THR A 112 -23.21 14.82 8.98
CA THR A 112 -22.13 14.71 9.95
C THR A 112 -22.42 15.54 11.19
N SER A 113 -21.92 15.09 12.34
CA SER A 113 -22.01 15.87 13.58
C SER A 113 -20.67 16.54 13.87
N MET A 114 -20.62 17.87 13.83
CA MET A 114 -19.40 18.62 14.16
C MET A 114 -19.10 18.58 15.65
N PHE A 115 -17.81 18.59 15.99
CA PHE A 115 -17.32 18.79 17.35
C PHE A 115 -15.99 19.56 17.32
N TYR A 116 -15.57 20.03 18.49
CA TYR A 116 -14.27 20.68 18.69
C TYR A 116 -13.45 19.86 19.66
N PHE A 117 -12.13 19.82 19.45
CA PHE A 117 -11.21 19.10 20.32
C PHE A 117 -9.88 19.85 20.41
N TYR A 118 -9.09 19.54 21.44
CA TYR A 118 -7.78 20.14 21.65
C TYR A 118 -6.69 19.21 21.11
N TYR A 119 -5.80 19.73 20.28
CA TYR A 119 -4.66 19.00 19.71
C TYR A 119 -3.50 19.96 19.45
N GLU A 120 -2.30 19.61 19.91
CA GLU A 120 -1.07 20.42 19.74
C GLU A 120 -1.24 21.88 20.15
N ASN A 121 -1.80 22.07 21.34
CA ASN A 121 -2.07 23.38 21.92
C ASN A 121 -3.10 24.26 21.18
N GLU A 122 -3.81 23.71 20.19
CA GLU A 122 -4.83 24.42 19.41
C GLU A 122 -6.20 23.73 19.49
N VAL A 123 -7.28 24.54 19.43
CA VAL A 123 -8.64 24.02 19.28
C VAL A 123 -8.88 23.73 17.81
N ARG A 124 -9.11 22.46 17.48
CA ARG A 124 -9.36 21.96 16.12
C ARG A 124 -10.82 21.59 15.94
N LYS A 125 -11.25 21.56 14.67
CA LYS A 125 -12.58 21.10 14.26
C LYS A 125 -12.54 19.63 13.85
N GLY A 126 -13.54 18.88 14.27
CA GLY A 126 -13.75 17.50 13.88
C GLY A 126 -15.19 17.20 13.47
N ILE A 127 -15.40 16.05 12.84
CA ILE A 127 -16.71 15.48 12.54
C ILE A 127 -16.83 14.06 13.06
N ARG A 128 -18.03 13.68 13.47
CA ARG A 128 -18.41 12.30 13.71
C ARG A 128 -19.17 11.77 12.50
N TYR A 129 -18.71 10.66 11.95
CA TYR A 129 -19.34 9.97 10.82
C TYR A 129 -19.26 8.46 11.02
N GLN A 130 -20.40 7.77 10.93
CA GLN A 130 -20.51 6.31 11.16
C GLN A 130 -19.86 5.81 12.47
N GLY A 131 -19.94 6.61 13.54
CA GLY A 131 -19.37 6.26 14.85
C GLY A 131 -17.87 6.54 15.01
N GLU A 132 -17.18 6.91 13.93
CA GLU A 132 -15.77 7.27 13.94
C GLU A 132 -15.58 8.80 14.02
N LEU A 133 -14.41 9.22 14.50
CA LEU A 133 -14.05 10.63 14.68
C LEU A 133 -12.98 11.04 13.67
N TYR A 134 -13.21 12.14 12.97
CA TYR A 134 -12.31 12.67 11.98
C TYR A 134 -11.95 14.12 12.29
N GLY A 135 -10.69 14.49 12.05
CA GLY A 135 -10.21 15.87 12.16
C GLY A 135 -10.09 16.53 10.79
N ALA A 136 -10.39 17.83 10.71
CA ALA A 136 -10.19 18.59 9.48
C ALA A 136 -8.69 18.72 9.20
N VAL A 137 -8.29 18.46 7.95
CA VAL A 137 -6.90 18.61 7.51
C VAL A 137 -6.80 19.67 6.42
N TYR A 138 -7.62 19.57 5.37
CA TYR A 138 -7.62 20.53 4.27
C TYR A 138 -9.03 21.03 3.97
N LYS A 139 -9.12 22.32 3.64
CA LYS A 139 -10.35 22.96 3.16
C LYS A 139 -10.09 23.53 1.77
N PHE A 140 -10.96 23.18 0.84
CA PHE A 140 -10.89 23.58 -0.55
C PHE A 140 -12.12 24.41 -0.91
N ASP A 141 -11.94 25.36 -1.81
CA ASP A 141 -13.05 26.09 -2.41
C ASP A 141 -13.91 25.19 -3.32
N VAL A 142 -15.12 25.64 -3.65
CA VAL A 142 -16.06 24.95 -4.54
C VAL A 142 -15.45 24.73 -5.93
N THR A 143 -14.61 25.65 -6.40
CA THR A 143 -13.93 25.55 -7.71
C THR A 143 -12.94 24.38 -7.79
N ASN A 144 -12.38 23.95 -6.66
CA ASN A 144 -11.33 22.92 -6.59
C ASN A 144 -11.87 21.50 -6.36
N ARG A 145 -13.09 21.21 -6.85
CA ARG A 145 -13.74 19.90 -6.69
C ARG A 145 -12.91 18.74 -7.24
N LEU A 146 -12.36 18.90 -8.45
CA LEU A 146 -11.57 17.85 -9.10
C LEU A 146 -10.27 17.57 -8.33
N GLU A 147 -9.59 18.63 -7.91
CA GLU A 147 -8.35 18.54 -7.12
C GLU A 147 -8.60 17.84 -5.79
N THR A 148 -9.65 18.24 -5.07
CA THR A 148 -10.06 17.60 -3.80
C THR A 148 -10.29 16.10 -3.99
N TYR A 149 -10.99 15.71 -5.07
CA TYR A 149 -11.25 14.31 -5.37
C TYR A 149 -9.98 13.54 -5.70
N GLN A 150 -9.05 14.11 -6.46
CA GLN A 150 -7.77 13.48 -6.78
C GLN A 150 -6.93 13.24 -5.52
N ILE A 151 -6.90 14.21 -4.60
CA ILE A 151 -6.23 14.08 -3.30
C ILE A 151 -6.87 12.96 -2.47
N ALA A 152 -8.19 13.03 -2.31
CA ALA A 152 -8.93 12.03 -1.54
C ALA A 152 -8.76 10.63 -2.13
N TRP A 153 -8.74 10.49 -3.44
CA TRP A 153 -8.43 9.22 -4.09
C TRP A 153 -7.01 8.76 -3.78
N ALA A 154 -6.00 9.63 -3.93
CA ALA A 154 -4.61 9.29 -3.69
C ALA A 154 -4.38 8.83 -2.23
N PHE A 155 -5.04 9.45 -1.27
CA PHE A 155 -5.02 9.02 0.13
C PHE A 155 -5.77 7.72 0.35
N SER A 156 -6.93 7.54 -0.30
CA SER A 156 -7.67 6.28 -0.26
C SER A 156 -6.78 5.14 -0.78
N GLU A 157 -6.01 5.37 -1.86
CA GLU A 157 -5.02 4.43 -2.42
C GLU A 157 -3.92 3.97 -1.45
N GLN A 158 -3.64 4.76 -0.42
CA GLN A 158 -2.71 4.39 0.66
C GLN A 158 -3.43 3.83 1.89
N ASN A 159 -4.71 3.45 1.76
CA ASN A 159 -5.57 2.97 2.83
C ASN A 159 -5.69 3.97 4.00
N ILE A 160 -5.62 5.27 3.71
CA ILE A 160 -5.82 6.31 4.73
C ILE A 160 -7.33 6.47 4.96
N PRO A 161 -7.84 6.22 6.18
CA PRO A 161 -9.25 6.39 6.49
C PRO A 161 -9.63 7.88 6.47
N LEU A 162 -10.37 8.29 5.43
CA LEU A 162 -10.76 9.67 5.21
C LEU A 162 -12.21 9.80 4.78
N VAL A 163 -12.74 11.01 4.97
CA VAL A 163 -14.07 11.43 4.49
C VAL A 163 -13.93 12.81 3.87
N VAL A 164 -14.62 13.06 2.76
CA VAL A 164 -14.75 14.39 2.17
C VAL A 164 -16.17 14.88 2.41
N THR A 165 -16.32 16.00 3.10
CA THR A 165 -17.63 16.69 3.18
C THR A 165 -17.75 17.70 2.06
N VAL A 166 -18.96 17.79 1.49
CA VAL A 166 -19.34 18.84 0.54
C VAL A 166 -20.31 19.79 1.22
N SER A 167 -20.04 21.08 1.09
CA SER A 167 -20.88 22.17 1.57
C SER A 167 -21.11 23.18 0.44
N GLY A 168 -22.06 24.10 0.61
CA GLY A 168 -22.22 25.22 -0.33
C GLY A 168 -21.00 26.16 -0.40
N GLN A 169 -20.12 26.13 0.60
CA GLN A 169 -18.92 26.98 0.69
C GLN A 169 -17.65 26.29 0.20
N GLY A 170 -17.69 24.99 -0.10
CA GLY A 170 -16.52 24.24 -0.52
C GLY A 170 -16.49 22.81 0.00
N HIS A 171 -15.30 22.23 -0.05
CA HIS A 171 -15.04 20.84 0.29
C HIS A 171 -14.07 20.79 1.48
N THR A 172 -14.32 19.91 2.44
CA THR A 172 -13.37 19.69 3.55
C THR A 172 -12.94 18.23 3.57
N LEU A 173 -11.64 18.00 3.64
CA LEU A 173 -11.04 16.68 3.75
C LEU A 173 -10.76 16.39 5.23
N TRP A 174 -11.35 15.31 5.70
CA TRP A 174 -11.28 14.86 7.09
C TRP A 174 -10.56 13.53 7.17
N ILE A 175 -9.66 13.37 8.14
CA ILE A 175 -8.90 12.14 8.36
C ILE A 175 -9.22 11.59 9.74
N ASN A 176 -9.38 10.27 9.83
CA ASN A 176 -9.72 9.62 11.10
C ASN A 176 -8.64 9.93 12.14
N LEU A 177 -9.05 10.40 13.32
CA LEU A 177 -8.13 10.82 14.38
C LEU A 177 -7.29 9.67 14.96
N ARG A 178 -7.70 8.42 14.74
CA ARG A 178 -6.91 7.23 15.10
C ARG A 178 -5.78 6.92 14.10
N SER A 179 -5.80 7.54 12.92
CA SER A 179 -4.76 7.33 11.91
C SER A 179 -3.54 8.18 12.22
N LEU A 180 -2.35 7.57 12.15
CA LEU A 180 -1.07 8.29 12.21
C LEU A 180 -0.92 9.29 11.05
N ALA A 181 -1.66 9.11 9.96
CA ALA A 181 -1.66 10.06 8.85
C ALA A 181 -2.23 11.43 9.25
N TYR A 182 -3.09 11.51 10.28
CA TYR A 182 -3.66 12.77 10.72
C TYR A 182 -2.58 13.75 11.19
N SER A 183 -1.69 13.31 12.10
CA SER A 183 -0.61 14.17 12.62
C SER A 183 0.35 14.58 11.52
N VAL A 184 0.71 13.66 10.62
CA VAL A 184 1.61 13.95 9.50
C VAL A 184 1.00 14.99 8.56
N LEU A 185 -0.26 14.79 8.15
CA LEU A 185 -0.91 15.64 7.15
C LEU A 185 -1.34 16.99 7.71
N LEU A 186 -1.58 17.09 9.02
CA LEU A 186 -1.87 18.37 9.67
C LEU A 186 -0.71 19.37 9.52
N HIS A 187 0.53 18.89 9.52
CA HIS A 187 1.75 19.71 9.39
C HIS A 187 2.23 19.87 7.96
N GLN A 188 1.73 19.06 7.02
CA GLN A 188 2.21 19.09 5.65
C GLN A 188 1.64 20.28 4.89
N ASP A 189 2.55 21.07 4.32
CA ASP A 189 2.20 22.16 3.42
C ASP A 189 1.44 21.62 2.20
N MET A 190 0.30 22.23 1.92
CA MET A 190 -0.55 21.92 0.77
C MET A 190 0.20 22.05 -0.56
N MET A 191 1.24 22.88 -0.63
CA MET A 191 2.09 23.01 -1.82
C MET A 191 2.82 21.72 -2.17
N LEU A 192 3.27 20.95 -1.16
CA LEU A 192 3.93 19.66 -1.40
C LEU A 192 2.95 18.64 -1.97
N LEU A 193 1.72 18.62 -1.47
CA LEU A 193 0.68 17.76 -2.03
C LEU A 193 0.39 18.11 -3.50
N LYS A 194 0.28 19.40 -3.83
CA LYS A 194 0.08 19.85 -5.22
C LYS A 194 1.20 19.41 -6.17
N LEU A 195 2.43 19.27 -5.69
CA LEU A 195 3.56 18.78 -6.49
C LEU A 195 3.56 17.25 -6.62
N VAL A 196 3.14 16.54 -5.57
CA VAL A 196 3.19 15.07 -5.52
C VAL A 196 2.04 14.43 -6.30
N LEU A 197 0.86 15.05 -6.37
CA LEU A 197 -0.31 14.48 -7.06
C LEU A 197 -0.13 14.32 -8.58
N PRO A 198 0.41 15.29 -9.33
CA PRO A 198 0.69 15.13 -10.75
C PRO A 198 1.66 13.97 -10.99
N LEU A 199 2.67 13.84 -10.12
CA LEU A 199 3.69 12.79 -10.20
C LEU A 199 3.07 11.41 -9.92
N HIS A 200 2.21 11.30 -8.91
CA HIS A 200 1.44 10.08 -8.63
C HIS A 200 0.54 9.69 -9.80
N SER A 201 -0.13 10.67 -10.43
CA SER A 201 -0.96 10.43 -11.61
C SER A 201 -0.14 9.97 -12.83
N ALA A 202 1.05 10.54 -13.03
CA ALA A 202 1.95 10.20 -14.12
C ALA A 202 2.54 8.80 -13.94
N LEU A 203 3.04 8.49 -12.74
CA LEU A 203 3.53 7.16 -12.39
C LEU A 203 2.45 6.09 -12.58
N ARG A 204 1.20 6.40 -12.24
CA ARG A 204 0.07 5.50 -12.45
C ARG A 204 -0.20 5.26 -13.94
N LYS A 205 -0.21 6.30 -14.77
CA LYS A 205 -0.36 6.17 -16.24
C LYS A 205 0.76 5.31 -16.85
N CYS A 206 2.02 5.53 -16.43
CA CYS A 206 3.15 4.71 -16.87
C CYS A 206 3.00 3.24 -16.46
N LYS A 207 2.57 2.97 -15.23
CA LYS A 207 2.36 1.60 -14.73
C LYS A 207 1.31 0.83 -15.54
N TYR A 208 0.20 1.47 -15.90
CA TYR A 208 -0.83 0.83 -16.75
C TYR A 208 -0.37 0.64 -18.20
N ALA A 209 0.45 1.54 -18.73
CA ALA A 209 1.00 1.41 -20.08
C ALA A 209 1.93 0.19 -20.20
N ILE A 210 2.80 -0.03 -19.21
CA ILE A 210 3.70 -1.20 -19.15
C ILE A 210 2.88 -2.50 -19.08
N PHE A 211 1.82 -2.52 -18.27
CA PHE A 211 0.96 -3.70 -18.14
C PHE A 211 0.19 -4.06 -19.42
N ARG A 212 -0.16 -3.06 -20.24
CA ARG A 212 -0.78 -3.28 -21.56
C ARG A 212 0.20 -3.83 -22.60
N GLN A 213 1.46 -3.41 -22.57
CA GLN A 213 2.47 -3.89 -23.53
C GLN A 213 2.88 -5.35 -23.27
N GLY A 214 2.91 -5.79 -22.00
CA GLY A 214 3.26 -7.17 -21.64
C GLY A 214 2.26 -8.24 -22.08
N ARG A 215 0.98 -7.90 -22.28
CA ARG A 215 -0.06 -8.86 -22.72
C ARG A 215 -0.16 -9.01 -24.26
N GLY A 216 0.60 -8.24 -25.03
CA GLY A 216 0.51 -8.21 -26.50
C GLY A 216 1.42 -9.17 -27.26
N ARG A 217 2.33 -9.91 -26.60
CA ARG A 217 3.28 -10.84 -27.24
C ARG A 217 3.00 -12.29 -26.82
N ILE A 218 1.83 -12.79 -27.18
CA ILE A 218 1.62 -14.23 -27.40
C ILE A 218 0.93 -14.31 -28.76
N LYS A 219 1.72 -14.28 -29.82
CA LYS A 219 1.31 -14.76 -31.15
C LYS A 219 2.22 -15.94 -31.47
N GLY A 220 1.59 -16.98 -32.02
CA GLY A 220 2.08 -18.35 -32.21
C GLY A 220 3.42 -18.48 -32.90
#